data_AF-A0A2T4AI77-F1
#
_entry.id   AF-A0A2T4AI77-F1
#
_cell.length_a   1.000
_cell.length_b   1.000
_cell.length_c   1.000
_cell.angle_alpha   90.00
_cell.angle_beta   90.00
_cell.angle_gamma   90.00
#
_symmetry.space_group_name_H-M   'P 1'
#
loop_
_entity.id
_entity.type
_entity.pdbx_description
1 polymer ?
#
loop_
_entity_poly.entity_id
_entity_poly.type
_entity_poly.pdbx_seq_one_letter_code
_entity_poly.pdbx_strand_id
1 'polypeptide(L)' 'PTIGFMLYRQYHQSAVAKDNKGSSNPEISKIIGTMWKRLGEEERRAWTELADEEKKMHGLKYPGYRYKPNRRPK' A
#
# COMPACT_ATOMS: atom_id res chain seq x y z
N PRO A 1 8.47 -5.51 0.58
CA PRO A 1 7.70 -6.03 1.72
C PRO A 1 6.43 -5.20 1.90
N THR A 2 5.39 -5.64 1.22
CA THR A 2 4.07 -5.01 1.16
C THR A 2 3.42 -5.10 2.54
N ILE A 3 3.34 -3.94 3.18
CA ILE A 3 2.56 -3.73 4.40
C ILE A 3 1.09 -3.65 3.94
N GLY A 4 0.10 -4.24 4.63
CA GLY A 4 -1.31 -4.24 4.18
C GLY A 4 -1.83 -2.88 3.70
N PHE A 5 -1.33 -1.79 4.31
CA PHE A 5 -1.58 -0.42 3.88
C PHE A 5 -1.12 -0.09 2.44
N MET A 6 0.00 -0.63 1.96
CA MET A 6 0.50 -0.39 0.60
C MET A 6 -0.44 -0.99 -0.44
N LEU A 7 -0.95 -2.20 -0.20
CA LEU A 7 -1.94 -2.87 -1.06
C LEU A 7 -3.25 -2.08 -1.08
N TYR A 8 -3.73 -1.69 0.10
CA TYR A 8 -4.91 -0.85 0.23
C TYR A 8 -4.76 0.50 -0.50
N ARG A 9 -3.62 1.17 -0.32
CA ARG A 9 -3.31 2.41 -1.02
C ARG A 9 -3.27 2.20 -2.52
N GLN A 10 -2.65 1.12 -3.00
CA GLN A 10 -2.56 0.84 -4.43
C GLN A 10 -3.94 0.65 -5.06
N TYR A 11 -4.86 -0.02 -4.35
CA TYR A 11 -6.23 -0.22 -4.78
C TYR A 11 -7.05 1.08 -4.79
N HIS A 12 -6.99 1.85 -3.70
CA HIS A 12 -7.82 3.05 -3.55
C HIS A 12 -7.23 4.33 -4.17
N GLN A 13 -5.93 4.40 -4.44
CA GLN A 13 -5.30 5.65 -4.94
C GLN A 13 -5.92 6.14 -6.25
N SER A 14 -6.28 5.24 -7.16
CA SER A 14 -6.85 5.64 -8.46
C SER A 14 -8.22 6.27 -8.27
N ALA A 15 -9.06 5.65 -7.43
CA ALA A 15 -10.37 6.18 -7.09
C ALA A 15 -10.26 7.53 -6.37
N VAL A 16 -9.41 7.63 -5.34
CA VAL A 16 -9.21 8.87 -4.59
C VAL A 16 -8.61 9.98 -5.47
N ALA A 17 -7.66 9.66 -6.35
CA ALA A 17 -7.10 10.63 -7.30
C ALA A 17 -8.12 11.10 -8.35
N LYS A 18 -9.03 10.22 -8.78
CA LYS A 18 -10.10 10.56 -9.73
C LYS A 18 -11.16 11.45 -9.08
N ASP A 19 -11.46 11.22 -7.81
CA ASP A 19 -12.39 12.03 -7.02
C ASP A 19 -11.77 13.39 -6.66
N ASN A 20 -10.48 13.39 -6.33
CA ASN A 20 -9.70 14.57 -5.95
C ASN A 20 -8.78 15.02 -7.10
N LYS A 21 -9.39 15.37 -8.24
CA LYS A 21 -8.63 15.83 -9.42
C LYS A 21 -7.83 17.09 -9.09
N GLY A 22 -6.51 17.00 -9.20
CA GLY A 22 -5.58 18.11 -8.90
C GLY A 22 -4.95 18.03 -7.51
N SER A 23 -5.36 17.10 -6.66
CA SER A 23 -4.70 16.87 -5.38
C SER A 23 -3.34 16.22 -5.56
N SER A 24 -2.36 16.69 -4.79
CA SER A 24 -1.00 16.16 -4.82
C SER A 24 -0.92 14.78 -4.17
N ASN A 25 0.04 13.95 -4.57
CA ASN A 25 0.33 12.65 -3.94
C ASN A 25 0.37 12.65 -2.39
N PRO A 26 0.95 13.66 -1.70
CA PRO A 26 0.86 13.75 -0.24
C PRO A 26 -0.57 13.90 0.28
N GLU A 27 -1.43 14.67 -0.39
CA GLU A 27 -2.84 14.86 -0.02
C GLU A 27 -3.61 13.54 -0.15
N ILE A 28 -3.46 12.88 -1.30
CA ILE A 28 -4.06 11.55 -1.56
C ILE A 28 -3.61 10.55 -0.48
N SER A 29 -2.34 10.59 -0.09
CA SER A 29 -1.80 9.70 0.95
C SER A 29 -2.38 9.99 2.34
N LYS A 30 -2.68 11.25 2.67
CA LYS A 30 -3.38 11.61 3.92
C LYS A 30 -4.82 11.09 3.91
N ILE A 31 -5.53 11.24 2.79
CA ILE A 31 -6.93 10.76 2.65
C ILE A 31 -6.98 9.24 2.83
N ILE A 32 -6.16 8.50 2.09
CA ILE A 32 -6.09 7.04 2.17
C ILE A 32 -5.62 6.58 3.57
N GLY A 33 -4.67 7.29 4.19
CA GLY A 33 -4.25 7.02 5.56
C GLY A 33 -5.39 7.16 6.56
N THR A 34 -6.28 8.13 6.35
CA THR A 34 -7.47 8.33 7.17
C THR A 34 -8.51 7.22 6.93
N MET A 35 -8.73 6.84 5.67
CA MET A 35 -9.60 5.72 5.31
C MET A 35 -9.12 4.42 5.95
N TRP A 36 -7.82 4.12 5.87
CA TRP A 36 -7.21 2.94 6.49
C TRP A 36 -7.39 2.88 8.00
N LYS A 37 -7.28 4.04 8.68
CA LYS A 37 -7.52 4.14 10.13
C LYS A 37 -8.99 3.92 10.49
N ARG A 38 -9.91 4.31 9.60
CA ARG A 38 -11.36 4.15 9.76
C ARG A 38 -11.86 2.74 9.42
N LEU A 39 -11.10 1.95 8.67
CA LEU A 39 -11.44 0.54 8.43
C LEU A 39 -11.60 -0.19 9.76
N GLY A 40 -12.60 -1.08 9.80
CA GLY A 40 -12.76 -2.04 10.89
C GLY A 40 -11.55 -2.98 10.99
N GLU A 41 -11.40 -3.60 12.15
CA GLU A 41 -10.32 -4.57 12.39
C GLU A 41 -10.40 -5.76 11.42
N GLU A 42 -11.60 -6.20 11.08
CA GLU A 42 -11.83 -7.31 10.13
C GLU A 42 -11.35 -6.98 8.72
N GLU A 43 -11.71 -5.83 8.17
CA GLU A 43 -11.24 -5.41 6.85
C GLU A 43 -9.72 -5.20 6.84
N ARG A 44 -9.19 -4.53 7.87
CA ARG A 44 -7.75 -4.31 8.00
C ARG A 44 -7.00 -5.65 8.06
N ARG A 45 -7.56 -6.63 8.75
CA ARG A 45 -7.03 -7.99 8.83
C ARG A 45 -7.03 -8.67 7.46
N ALA A 46 -8.13 -8.60 6.71
CA ALA A 46 -8.21 -9.14 5.35
C ALA A 46 -7.12 -8.53 4.43
N TRP A 47 -6.92 -7.22 4.46
CA TRP A 47 -5.83 -6.57 3.71
C TRP A 47 -4.43 -6.96 4.18
N THR A 48 -4.28 -7.27 5.47
CA THR A 48 -3.01 -7.74 6.04
C THR A 48 -2.71 -9.18 5.62
N GLU A 49 -3.72 -10.05 5.61
CA GLU A 49 -3.60 -11.43 5.13
C GLU A 49 -3.25 -11.48 3.64
N LEU A 50 -3.95 -10.69 2.81
CA LEU A 50 -3.63 -10.55 1.37
C LEU A 50 -2.20 -10.07 1.13
N ALA A 51 -1.70 -9.15 1.97
CA ALA A 51 -0.33 -8.67 1.86
C ALA A 51 0.71 -9.71 2.28
N ASP A 52 0.40 -10.54 3.27
CA ASP A 52 1.26 -11.67 3.65
C ASP A 52 1.28 -12.75 2.56
N GLU A 53 0.15 -13.03 1.92
CA GLU A 53 0.08 -13.92 0.76
C GLU A 53 0.88 -13.38 -0.42
N GLU A 54 0.72 -12.10 -0.78
CA GLU A 54 1.51 -11.48 -1.83
C GLU A 54 3.01 -11.53 -1.51
N LYS A 55 3.38 -11.30 -0.25
CA LYS A 55 4.77 -11.42 0.22
C LYS A 55 5.30 -12.84 0.07
N LYS A 56 4.53 -13.87 0.43
CA LYS A 56 4.91 -15.28 0.25
C LYS A 56 5.10 -15.60 -1.22
N MET A 57 4.12 -15.24 -2.05
CA MET A 57 4.17 -15.45 -3.50
C MET A 57 5.35 -14.72 -4.15
N HIS A 58 5.64 -13.49 -3.72
CA HIS A 58 6.78 -12.72 -4.20
C HIS A 58 8.11 -13.36 -3.77
N GLY A 59 8.20 -13.86 -2.53
CA GLY A 59 9.37 -14.59 -2.04
C GLY A 59 9.62 -15.89 -2.81
N LEU A 60 8.56 -16.61 -3.17
CA LEU A 60 8.64 -17.81 -4.00
C LEU A 60 9.01 -17.50 -5.45
N LYS A 61 8.41 -16.45 -6.03
CA LYS A 61 8.63 -16.03 -7.42
C LYS A 61 10.00 -15.39 -7.64
N TYR A 62 10.52 -14.70 -6.64
CA TYR A 62 11.82 -14.03 -6.68
C TYR A 62 12.70 -14.52 -5.53
N PRO A 63 13.19 -15.76 -5.60
CA PRO A 63 14.12 -16.28 -4.61
C PRO A 63 15.39 -15.42 -4.60
N GLY A 64 15.74 -14.86 -3.43
CA GLY A 64 16.88 -13.94 -3.30
C GLY A 64 16.55 -12.44 -3.48
N TYR A 65 15.28 -12.07 -3.68
CA TYR A 65 14.87 -10.66 -3.72
C TYR A 65 15.14 -9.95 -2.39
N ARG A 66 16.10 -9.01 -2.41
CA ARG A 66 16.41 -8.14 -1.29
C ARG A 66 16.20 -6.69 -1.72
N TYR A 67 15.23 -6.03 -1.09
CA TYR A 67 14.97 -4.62 -1.32
C TYR A 67 16.23 -3.80 -1.00
N LYS A 68 16.82 -3.19 -2.04
CA LYS A 68 17.95 -2.27 -1.94
C LYS A 68 17.43 -0.85 -2.18
N PRO A 69 17.07 -0.09 -1.13
CA PRO A 69 16.61 1.27 -1.31
C PRO A 69 17.76 2.11 -1.89
N ASN A 70 17.55 2.65 -3.09
CA ASN A 70 18.51 3.57 -3.69
C ASN A 70 18.34 4.93 -3.00
N ARG A 71 19.21 5.25 -2.04
CA ARG A 71 19.26 6.58 -1.43
C ARG A 71 19.88 7.51 -2.47
N ARG A 72 19.06 8.33 -3.14
CA ARG A 72 19.60 9.45 -3.92
C ARG A 72 20.38 10.36 -2.95
N PRO A 73 21.63 10.73 -3.24
CA PRO A 73 22.32 11.76 -2.46
C PRO A 73 21.52 13.07 -2.58
N LYS A 74 21.41 13.77 -1.45
CA LYS A 74 20.63 15.00 -1.31
C LYS A 74 21.31 16.16 -2.04
#